data_AF-A0A5Q4H258-F1
#
_entry.id   AF-A0A5Q4H258-F1
#
_cell.length_a   1.000
_cell.length_b   1.000
_cell.length_c   1.000
_cell.angle_alpha   90.00
_cell.angle_beta   90.00
_cell.angle_gamma   90.00
#
_symmetry.space_group_name_H-M   'P 1'
#
loop_
_entity.id
_entity.type
_entity.pdbx_description
1 polymer ?
#
loop_
_entity_poly.entity_id
_entity_poly.type
_entity_poly.pdbx_seq_one_letter_code
_entity_poly.pdbx_strand_id
1 'polypeptide(L)'
;FIDRLVLLYRDDRVVAAEILDYKTDVWDGNRPATLTDKAAFYAPQIQTYRLAVARLTGLAVDRIAAQLVFLHGPLIHSVPCITKTGLG
;
A
#
# COMPACT_ATOMS: atom_id res chain seq x y z
N PHE A 1 11.18 -4.84 -2.85
CA PHE A 1 10.65 -4.63 -4.21
C PHE A 1 9.14 -4.65 -4.10
N ILE A 2 8.41 -4.11 -5.09
CA ILE A 2 6.94 -4.24 -5.06
C ILE A 2 6.60 -5.67 -5.47
N ASP A 3 5.90 -6.42 -4.62
CA ASP A 3 5.53 -7.81 -4.92
C ASP A 3 4.50 -7.89 -6.05
N ARG A 4 3.48 -7.02 -6.00
CA ARG A 4 2.48 -6.91 -7.06
C ARG A 4 1.99 -5.48 -7.23
N LEU A 5 1.98 -5.05 -8.48
CA LEU A 5 1.39 -3.80 -8.93
C LEU A 5 0.26 -4.11 -9.91
N VAL A 6 -0.94 -3.68 -9.58
CA VAL A 6 -2.12 -3.74 -10.45
C VAL A 6 -2.35 -2.35 -11.02
N LEU A 7 -2.52 -2.25 -12.34
CA LEU A 7 -2.82 -1.00 -13.03
C LEU A 7 -4.23 -1.07 -13.59
N LEU A 8 -5.05 -0.06 -13.26
CA LEU A 8 -6.36 0.09 -13.87
C LEU A 8 -6.23 0.99 -15.09
N TYR A 9 -6.62 0.45 -16.24
CA TYR A 9 -6.66 1.18 -17.50
C TYR A 9 -8.08 1.62 -17.84
N ARG A 10 -8.19 2.83 -18.37
CA ARG A 10 -9.33 3.26 -19.17
C ARG A 10 -8.77 3.66 -20.53
N ASP A 11 -9.16 2.90 -21.56
CA ASP A 11 -8.50 2.93 -22.86
C ASP A 11 -6.99 2.70 -22.68
N ASP A 12 -6.14 3.46 -23.35
CA ASP A 12 -4.68 3.34 -23.25
C ASP A 12 -4.07 4.14 -22.09
N ARG A 13 -4.88 4.63 -21.14
CA ARG A 13 -4.43 5.47 -20.03
C ARG A 13 -4.59 4.76 -18.69
N VAL A 14 -3.52 4.77 -17.90
CA VAL A 14 -3.56 4.35 -16.49
C VAL A 14 -4.34 5.40 -15.71
N VAL A 15 -5.42 4.99 -15.02
CA VAL A 15 -6.29 5.89 -14.24
C VAL A 15 -6.21 5.68 -12.74
N ALA A 16 -5.76 4.51 -12.30
CA ALA A 16 -5.50 4.17 -10.91
C ALA A 16 -4.49 3.01 -10.83
N ALA A 17 -3.91 2.81 -9.65
CA ALA A 17 -3.04 1.67 -9.37
C ALA A 17 -3.31 1.11 -7.98
N GLU A 18 -2.98 -0.16 -7.78
CA GLU A 18 -3.03 -0.83 -6.48
C GLU A 18 -1.75 -1.63 -6.25
N ILE A 19 -1.13 -1.40 -5.08
CA ILE A 19 0.04 -2.13 -4.61
C ILE A 19 -0.44 -3.21 -3.64
N LEU A 20 -0.07 -4.46 -3.88
CA LEU A 20 -0.25 -5.55 -2.93
C LEU A 20 1.13 -6.04 -2.48
N ASP A 21 1.36 -6.02 -1.18
CA ASP A 21 2.62 -6.41 -0.56
C ASP A 21 2.38 -7.55 0.44
N TYR A 22 3.00 -8.70 0.21
CA TYR A 22 2.67 -9.94 0.92
C TYR A 22 3.59 -10.14 2.12
N LYS A 23 2.96 -10.46 3.26
CA LYS A 23 3.61 -10.56 4.55
C LYS A 23 3.47 -11.97 5.12
N THR A 24 4.62 -12.60 5.39
CA THR A 24 4.72 -13.97 5.91
C THR A 24 4.93 -14.02 7.41
N ASP A 25 5.11 -12.87 8.07
CA ASP A 25 5.28 -12.81 9.51
C ASP A 25 4.04 -13.34 10.23
N VAL A 26 4.29 -14.14 11.26
CA VAL A 26 3.25 -14.69 12.11
C VAL A 26 2.65 -13.57 12.96
N TRP A 27 1.33 -13.61 13.03
CA TRP A 27 0.48 -12.64 13.67
C TRP A 27 -0.50 -13.39 14.57
N ASP A 28 -0.68 -12.95 15.81
CA ASP A 28 -1.77 -13.45 16.65
C ASP A 28 -3.07 -12.75 16.22
N GLY A 29 -3.87 -13.47 15.43
CA GLY A 29 -5.21 -13.13 14.90
C GLY A 29 -6.11 -12.36 15.87
N ASN A 30 -5.95 -12.60 17.17
CA ASN A 30 -6.87 -12.18 18.21
C ASN A 30 -6.55 -10.81 18.84
N ARG A 31 -5.51 -10.10 18.38
CA ARG A 31 -5.12 -8.80 18.97
C ARG A 31 -5.16 -7.66 17.95
N PRO A 32 -6.24 -6.87 17.86
CA PRO A 32 -6.31 -5.73 16.92
C PRO A 32 -5.14 -4.73 17.05
N ALA A 33 -4.64 -4.51 18.27
CA ALA A 33 -3.55 -3.57 18.54
C ALA A 33 -2.27 -3.88 17.74
N THR A 34 -1.94 -5.15 17.60
CA THR A 34 -0.70 -5.52 16.93
C THR A 34 -0.77 -5.15 15.42
N LEU A 35 -1.97 -4.96 14.81
CA LEU A 35 -2.18 -4.92 13.35
C LEU A 35 -1.88 -3.51 12.92
N THR A 36 -2.39 -2.58 13.70
CA THR A 36 -1.99 -1.18 13.70
C THR A 36 -0.48 -1.05 13.84
N ASP A 37 0.16 -1.79 14.76
CA ASP A 37 1.62 -1.72 14.95
C ASP A 37 2.39 -2.23 13.72
N LYS A 38 1.95 -3.35 13.13
CA LYS A 38 2.55 -3.87 11.89
C LYS A 38 2.30 -2.94 10.71
N ALA A 39 1.09 -2.40 10.56
CA ALA A 39 0.78 -1.43 9.53
C ALA A 39 1.65 -0.17 9.66
N ALA A 40 1.84 0.33 10.88
CA ALA A 40 2.73 1.45 11.16
C ALA A 40 4.20 1.11 10.84
N PHE A 41 4.65 -0.11 11.16
CA PHE A 41 5.99 -0.58 10.85
C PHE A 41 6.27 -0.60 9.34
N TYR A 42 5.32 -1.08 8.53
CA TYR A 42 5.49 -1.16 7.07
C TYR A 42 5.18 0.15 6.34
N ALA A 43 4.47 1.11 6.96
CA ALA A 43 4.01 2.34 6.32
C ALA A 43 5.10 3.13 5.58
N PRO A 44 6.33 3.36 6.12
CA PRO A 44 7.37 4.12 5.41
C PRO A 44 7.79 3.48 4.07
N GLN A 45 7.90 2.15 4.05
CA GLN A 45 8.23 1.41 2.83
C GLN A 45 7.10 1.53 1.81
N ILE A 46 5.85 1.34 2.24
CA ILE A 46 4.67 1.44 1.36
C ILE A 46 4.51 2.84 0.79
N GLN A 47 4.79 3.89 1.57
CA GLN A 47 4.79 5.27 1.07
C GLN A 47 5.85 5.47 -0.04
N THR A 48 7.03 4.88 0.13
CA THR A 48 8.09 4.93 -0.90
C THR A 48 7.64 4.23 -2.18
N TYR A 49 6.93 3.10 -2.08
CA TYR A 49 6.38 2.40 -3.24
C TYR A 49 5.32 3.22 -3.96
N ARG A 50 4.41 3.88 -3.23
CA ARG A 50 3.42 4.78 -3.82
C ARG A 50 4.07 5.94 -4.58
N LEU A 51 5.13 6.55 -4.02
CA LEU A 51 5.87 7.61 -4.70
C LEU A 51 6.59 7.11 -5.96
N ALA A 52 7.16 5.90 -5.92
CA ALA A 52 7.78 5.31 -7.10
C ALA A 52 6.75 5.04 -8.20
N VAL A 53 5.61 4.44 -7.87
CA VAL A 53 4.52 4.17 -8.82
C VAL A 53 3.94 5.47 -9.38
N ALA A 54 3.77 6.51 -8.56
CA ALA A 54 3.35 7.84 -9.02
C ALA A 54 4.29 8.39 -10.09
N ARG A 55 5.61 8.30 -9.88
CA ARG A 55 6.61 8.73 -10.87
C ARG A 55 6.58 7.90 -12.15
N LEU A 56 6.37 6.58 -12.06
CA LEU A 56 6.35 5.68 -13.21
C LEU A 56 5.07 5.82 -14.06
N THR A 57 3.95 6.16 -13.43
CA THR A 57 2.63 6.16 -14.09
C THR A 57 2.09 7.56 -14.35
N GLY A 58 2.65 8.60 -13.72
CA GLY A 58 2.11 9.96 -13.73
C GLY A 58 0.85 10.13 -12.88
N LEU A 59 0.43 9.12 -12.11
CA LEU A 59 -0.73 9.21 -11.22
C LEU A 59 -0.44 10.11 -10.01
N ALA A 60 -1.47 10.81 -9.56
CA ALA A 60 -1.48 11.38 -8.22
C ALA A 60 -1.43 10.26 -7.16
N VAL A 61 -0.71 10.50 -6.06
CA VAL A 61 -0.40 9.48 -5.03
C VAL A 61 -1.68 8.93 -4.36
N ASP A 62 -2.72 9.74 -4.28
CA ASP A 62 -4.04 9.38 -3.76
C ASP A 62 -4.83 8.42 -4.68
N ARG A 63 -4.47 8.32 -5.97
CA ARG A 63 -5.00 7.34 -6.93
C ARG A 63 -4.26 6.00 -6.90
N ILE A 64 -3.33 5.83 -5.98
CA ILE A 64 -2.56 4.60 -5.83
C ILE A 64 -2.96 3.97 -4.50
N ALA A 65 -3.78 2.95 -4.52
CA ALA A 65 -4.10 2.18 -3.32
C ALA A 65 -2.91 1.30 -2.91
N ALA A 66 -2.84 0.93 -1.64
CA ALA A 66 -1.84 -0.03 -1.15
C ALA A 66 -2.43 -0.88 -0.03
N GLN A 67 -2.17 -2.18 -0.10
CA GLN A 67 -2.63 -3.15 0.88
C GLN A 67 -1.47 -4.03 1.34
N LEU A 68 -1.45 -4.33 2.64
CA LEU A 68 -0.64 -5.39 3.22
C LEU A 68 -1.49 -6.66 3.28
N VAL A 69 -1.00 -7.73 2.66
CA VAL A 69 -1.69 -9.03 2.61
C VAL A 69 -0.95 -10.01 3.51
N PHE A 70 -1.53 -10.31 4.68
CA PHE A 70 -0.92 -11.23 5.63
C PHE A 70 -1.34 -12.65 5.30
N LEU A 71 -0.36 -13.55 5.12
CA LEU A 71 -0.61 -14.93 4.69
C LEU A 71 -0.96 -15.88 5.83
N HIS A 72 -0.63 -15.51 7.07
CA HIS A 72 -0.96 -16.27 8.28
C HIS A 72 -2.24 -15.70 8.91
N GLY A 73 -3.39 -16.04 8.31
CA GLY A 73 -4.73 -15.55 8.67
C GLY A 73 -5.43 -14.87 7.47
N PRO A 74 -6.78 -14.82 7.40
CA PRO A 74 -7.51 -14.27 6.25
C PRO A 74 -7.57 -12.72 6.27
N LEU A 75 -6.43 -12.05 6.49
CA LEU A 75 -6.41 -10.62 6.80
C LEU A 75 -5.71 -9.78 5.72
N ILE A 76 -6.46 -8.83 5.19
CA ILE A 76 -5.98 -7.78 4.28
C ILE A 76 -6.15 -6.44 4.99
N HIS A 77 -5.09 -5.62 5.00
CA HIS A 77 -5.12 -4.30 5.63
C HIS A 77 -4.77 -3.18 4.64
N SER A 78 -5.69 -2.22 4.48
CA SER A 78 -5.49 -1.03 3.66
C SER A 78 -4.57 -0.03 4.36
N VAL A 79 -3.51 0.40 3.69
CA VAL A 79 -2.59 1.41 4.21
C VAL A 79 -3.06 2.79 3.73
N PRO A 80 -3.41 3.74 4.63
CA PRO A 80 -3.89 5.05 4.23
C PRO A 80 -2.80 5.85 3.50
N CYS A 81 -3.22 6.62 2.50
CA CYS A 81 -2.34 7.58 1.85
C CYS A 81 -2.06 8.74 2.80
N ILE A 82 -0.82 8.97 3.17
CA ILE A 82 -0.41 10.18 3.89
C ILE A 82 0.36 11.05 2.90
N THR A 83 -0.28 12.11 2.42
CA THR A 83 0.39 13.18 1.68
C THR A 83 0.90 14.19 2.70
N LYS A 84 2.21 14.49 2.71
CA LYS A 84 2.69 15.72 3.36
C LYS A 84 2.05 16.89 2.63
N THR A 85 0.97 17.45 3.15
CA THR A 85 0.55 18.81 2.82
C THR A 85 1.71 19.74 3.14
N GLY A 86 2.03 20.63 2.19
CA GLY A 86 3.24 21.43 2.18
C GLY A 86 3.57 22.08 3.53
N LEU A 87 4.83 21.97 3.92
CA LEU A 87 5.44 22.96 4.79
C LEU A 87 5.57 24.24 3.96
N GLY A 88 4.78 25.24 4.33
CA GLY A 88 5.08 26.64 3.98
C GLY A 88 6.29 27.16 4.73
#